data_AF-A0A921ZEL3-F1
#
_entry.id   AF-A0A921ZEL3-F1
#
_cell.length_a   1.000
_cell.length_b   1.000
_cell.length_c   1.000
_cell.angle_alpha   90.00
_cell.angle_beta   90.00
_cell.angle_gamma   90.00
#
_symmetry.space_group_name_H-M   'P 1'
#
loop_
_entity.id
_entity.type
_entity.pdbx_description
1 polymer ?
#
loop_
_entity_poly.entity_id
_entity_poly.type
_entity_poly.pdbx_seq_one_letter_code
_entity_poly.pdbx_strand_id
1 'polypeptide(L)'
;MDDTESTTTSADENTGNLCDNPTRDTLAEGLLGLLKPTVDQLDDRVRATRISQLELKQQIESLNEELQKVREALNNHPDLDPYVKKLIACKHKVTVVLNVLQASQDRLNEIRRMISKEKGVRIAIQQEPAPEPEQDALEKDLDHLKAKNPTFCLEVGSGSGVIITAFGMAFPKTFCVSTDINFKACEMSKATSIHNNVQLDSVAMDLACNFVNHMFDVIIFNPPYVVTDSNECGASDITASWAGGLKGREVTDRFLAMIPKKLAPNGVFYLLLIEDNIPNEVVQIMSRYGFKSETVIKRRVKNEQQLVLKFYM
;
A
#
# COMPACT_ATOMS: atom_id res chain seq x y z
N MET A 1 -20.94 5.39 66.98
CA MET A 1 -22.37 5.02 67.01
C MET A 1 -22.40 3.58 67.49
N ASP A 2 -21.82 3.29 68.65
CA ASP A 2 -22.24 3.67 70.01
C ASP A 2 -23.36 2.76 70.49
N ASP A 3 -22.96 1.75 71.27
CA ASP A 3 -23.35 1.53 72.68
C ASP A 3 -24.80 1.89 73.03
N THR A 4 -25.67 0.97 73.46
CA THR A 4 -25.85 0.45 74.85
C THR A 4 -27.27 -0.17 74.85
N GLU A 5 -27.72 -1.12 75.68
CA GLU A 5 -27.60 -1.30 77.13
C GLU A 5 -27.80 -2.79 77.45
N SER A 6 -26.99 -3.35 78.36
CA SER A 6 -27.38 -4.50 79.15
C SER A 6 -27.27 -4.10 80.62
N THR A 7 -28.43 -4.01 81.26
CA THR A 7 -28.61 -3.63 82.65
C THR A 7 -28.15 -4.79 83.55
N THR A 8 -27.00 -4.64 84.20
CA THR A 8 -26.64 -5.47 85.37
C THR A 8 -26.99 -4.71 86.64
N THR A 9 -28.10 -5.09 87.26
CA THR A 9 -28.41 -4.73 88.64
C THR A 9 -27.45 -5.43 89.59
N SER A 10 -26.91 -4.62 90.48
CA SER A 10 -26.06 -4.92 91.64
C SER A 10 -26.60 -6.04 92.53
N ALA A 11 -25.72 -7.00 92.85
CA ALA A 11 -25.77 -7.72 94.11
C ALA A 11 -24.40 -7.59 94.77
N ASP A 12 -24.28 -6.57 95.62
CA ASP A 12 -23.24 -6.50 96.65
C ASP A 12 -23.44 -7.69 97.60
N GLU A 13 -22.67 -8.75 97.41
CA GLU A 13 -22.41 -9.73 98.46
C GLU A 13 -20.90 -9.90 98.64
N ASN A 14 -20.34 -9.03 99.46
CA ASN A 14 -19.54 -9.43 100.61
C ASN A 14 -18.38 -10.43 100.33
N THR A 15 -17.42 -10.05 99.48
CA THR A 15 -16.15 -10.78 99.33
C THR A 15 -14.95 -10.06 99.96
N GLY A 16 -15.21 -9.23 100.98
CA GLY A 16 -14.18 -8.51 101.75
C GLY A 16 -13.42 -9.35 102.79
N ASN A 17 -13.58 -10.68 102.83
CA ASN A 17 -12.93 -11.52 103.86
C ASN A 17 -12.78 -13.01 103.44
N LEU A 18 -12.17 -13.28 102.28
CA LEU A 18 -11.88 -14.67 101.82
C LEU A 18 -10.42 -14.89 101.40
N CYS A 19 -9.49 -14.12 101.96
CA CYS A 19 -8.09 -14.52 101.94
C CYS A 19 -7.92 -15.59 103.03
N ASP A 20 -7.49 -16.78 102.63
CA ASP A 20 -7.11 -17.92 103.48
C ASP A 20 -8.24 -18.88 103.93
N ASN A 21 -8.99 -19.44 102.98
CA ASN A 21 -9.75 -20.69 103.21
C ASN A 21 -9.03 -21.88 102.54
N PRO A 22 -8.30 -22.71 103.31
CA PRO A 22 -7.47 -23.79 102.76
C PRO A 22 -8.28 -24.83 101.98
N THR A 23 -9.55 -25.04 102.33
CA THR A 23 -10.43 -25.99 101.63
C THR A 23 -10.84 -25.47 100.25
N ARG A 24 -11.02 -24.15 100.10
CA ARG A 24 -11.32 -23.51 98.80
C ARG A 24 -10.10 -23.55 97.89
N ASP A 25 -8.93 -23.29 98.44
CA ASP A 25 -7.68 -23.29 97.67
C ASP A 25 -7.35 -24.72 97.20
N THR A 26 -7.60 -25.73 98.03
CA THR A 26 -7.46 -27.15 97.64
C THR A 26 -8.45 -27.56 96.54
N LEU A 27 -9.70 -27.09 96.61
CA LEU A 27 -10.71 -27.37 95.57
C LEU A 27 -10.37 -26.65 94.26
N ALA A 28 -9.91 -25.39 94.35
CA ALA A 28 -9.48 -24.61 93.22
C ALA A 28 -8.25 -25.24 92.54
N GLU A 29 -7.25 -25.69 93.32
CA GLU A 29 -6.10 -26.43 92.81
C GLU A 29 -6.50 -27.75 92.15
N GLY A 30 -7.47 -28.48 92.72
CA GLY A 30 -7.99 -29.71 92.11
C GLY A 30 -8.69 -29.46 90.77
N LEU A 31 -9.53 -28.42 90.69
CA LEU A 31 -10.20 -28.00 89.44
C LEU A 31 -9.21 -27.48 88.40
N LEU A 32 -8.23 -26.67 88.81
CA LEU A 32 -7.14 -26.23 87.96
C LEU A 32 -6.31 -27.41 87.47
N GLY A 33 -5.98 -28.38 88.33
CA GLY A 33 -5.27 -29.60 87.95
C GLY A 33 -6.02 -30.44 86.91
N LEU A 34 -7.36 -30.48 87.01
CA LEU A 34 -8.21 -31.19 86.06
C LEU A 34 -8.32 -30.46 84.70
N LEU A 35 -8.47 -29.14 84.71
CA LEU A 35 -8.75 -28.33 83.51
C LEU A 35 -7.49 -27.85 82.78
N LYS A 36 -6.37 -27.69 83.49
CA LYS A 36 -5.11 -27.16 82.96
C LYS A 36 -4.60 -27.91 81.72
N PRO A 37 -4.61 -29.26 81.64
CA PRO A 37 -4.18 -29.96 80.43
C PRO A 37 -5.00 -29.59 79.19
N THR A 38 -6.31 -29.36 79.36
CA THR A 38 -7.21 -28.98 78.28
C THR A 38 -7.01 -27.53 77.85
N VAL A 39 -6.79 -26.62 78.81
CA VAL A 39 -6.47 -25.22 78.53
C VAL A 39 -5.13 -25.10 77.81
N ASP A 40 -4.09 -25.78 78.29
CA ASP A 40 -2.76 -25.79 77.66
C ASP A 40 -2.83 -26.36 76.23
N GLN A 41 -3.60 -27.43 76.02
CA GLN A 41 -3.81 -28.01 74.69
C GLN A 41 -4.57 -27.07 73.74
N LEU A 42 -5.55 -26.31 74.25
CA LEU A 42 -6.27 -25.33 73.47
C LEU A 42 -5.35 -24.16 73.08
N ASP A 43 -4.55 -23.67 74.02
CA ASP A 43 -3.59 -22.59 73.79
C ASP A 43 -2.53 -22.97 72.74
N ASP A 44 -2.02 -24.20 72.79
CA ASP A 44 -1.09 -24.70 71.78
C ASP A 44 -1.75 -24.82 70.39
N ARG A 45 -3.01 -25.25 70.32
CA ARG A 45 -3.78 -25.29 69.04
C ARG A 45 -4.05 -23.90 68.49
N VAL A 46 -4.39 -22.93 69.34
CA VAL A 46 -4.59 -21.54 68.93
C VAL A 46 -3.27 -20.96 68.41
N ARG A 47 -2.15 -21.22 69.10
CA ARG A 47 -0.81 -20.79 68.67
C ARG A 47 -0.43 -21.40 67.32
N ALA A 48 -0.62 -22.71 67.15
CA ALA A 48 -0.34 -23.39 65.89
C ALA A 48 -1.17 -22.82 64.73
N THR A 49 -2.47 -22.60 64.96
CA THR A 49 -3.38 -22.03 63.96
C THR A 49 -2.95 -20.62 63.55
N ARG A 50 -2.53 -19.79 64.52
CA ARG A 50 -2.03 -18.44 64.26
C ARG A 50 -0.76 -18.44 63.42
N ILE A 51 0.14 -19.39 63.67
CA ILE A 51 1.36 -19.57 62.85
C ILE A 51 0.98 -19.96 61.42
N SER A 52 0.12 -20.96 61.23
CA SER A 52 -0.32 -21.36 59.89
C SER A 52 -1.06 -20.25 59.13
N GLN A 53 -1.83 -19.40 59.82
CA GLN A 53 -2.45 -18.23 59.20
C GLN A 53 -1.44 -17.19 58.72
N LEU A 54 -0.35 -16.97 59.47
CA LEU A 54 0.73 -16.08 59.06
C LEU A 54 1.50 -16.63 57.85
N GLU A 55 1.81 -17.93 57.85
CA GLU A 55 2.46 -18.60 56.72
C GLU A 55 1.60 -18.54 55.45
N LEU A 56 0.30 -18.83 55.56
CA LEU A 56 -0.62 -18.74 54.43
C LEU A 56 -0.70 -17.31 53.88
N LYS A 57 -0.75 -16.30 54.77
CA LYS A 57 -0.75 -14.90 54.35
C LYS A 57 0.51 -14.56 53.54
N GLN A 58 1.69 -14.96 54.01
CA GLN A 58 2.95 -14.74 53.29
C GLN A 58 2.95 -15.44 51.92
N GLN A 59 2.41 -16.66 51.83
CA GLN A 59 2.31 -17.37 50.55
C GLN A 59 1.37 -16.66 49.56
N ILE A 60 0.24 -16.13 50.03
CA ILE A 60 -0.69 -15.37 49.19
C ILE A 60 -0.04 -14.07 48.68
N GLU A 61 0.68 -13.35 49.55
CA GLU A 61 1.41 -12.14 49.17
C GLU A 61 2.48 -12.45 48.10
N SER A 62 3.28 -13.51 48.31
CA SER A 62 4.29 -13.95 47.33
C SER A 62 3.68 -14.35 45.98
N LEU A 63 2.57 -15.10 45.99
CA LEU A 63 1.90 -15.51 44.76
C LEU A 63 1.33 -14.30 43.99
N ASN A 64 0.82 -13.30 44.71
CA ASN A 64 0.30 -12.08 44.10
C ASN A 64 1.42 -11.27 43.41
N GLU A 65 2.60 -11.18 44.02
CA GLU A 65 3.76 -10.55 43.37
C GLU A 65 4.22 -11.30 42.11
N GLU A 66 4.23 -12.64 42.14
CA GLU A 66 4.55 -13.43 40.95
C GLU A 66 3.52 -13.24 39.84
N LEU A 67 2.23 -13.23 40.16
CA LEU A 67 1.16 -12.98 39.19
C LEU A 67 1.25 -11.57 38.58
N GLN A 68 1.63 -10.56 39.36
CA GLN A 68 1.89 -9.22 38.83
C GLN A 68 3.08 -9.22 37.86
N LYS A 69 4.20 -9.87 38.21
CA LYS A 69 5.36 -10.01 37.31
C LYS A 69 5.00 -10.71 36.00
N VAL A 70 4.18 -11.76 36.05
CA VAL A 70 3.68 -12.47 34.86
C VAL A 70 2.78 -11.55 34.02
N ARG A 71 1.89 -10.78 34.65
CA ARG A 71 1.01 -9.83 33.96
C ARG A 71 1.79 -8.71 33.26
N GLU A 72 2.83 -8.17 33.91
CA GLU A 72 3.71 -7.16 33.31
C GLU A 72 4.53 -7.73 32.15
N ALA A 73 5.03 -8.97 32.29
CA ALA A 73 5.73 -9.67 31.21
C ALA A 73 4.83 -9.90 29.98
N LEU A 74 3.55 -10.24 30.20
CA LEU A 74 2.56 -10.43 29.13
C LEU A 74 2.15 -9.11 28.42
N ASN A 75 2.14 -7.98 29.13
CA ASN A 75 1.77 -6.68 28.56
C ASN A 75 2.91 -5.97 27.80
N ASN A 76 4.14 -6.47 27.88
CA ASN A 76 5.32 -5.88 27.24
C ASN A 76 5.66 -6.46 25.85
N HIS A 77 4.68 -7.04 25.14
CA HIS A 77 4.93 -7.43 23.75
C HIS A 77 5.11 -6.18 22.86
N PRO A 78 6.19 -6.08 22.08
CA PRO A 78 6.32 -5.01 21.08
C PRO A 78 5.15 -5.13 20.10
N ASP A 79 4.52 -4.01 19.76
CA ASP A 79 3.49 -3.97 18.74
C ASP A 79 4.08 -4.46 17.40
N LEU A 80 3.74 -5.68 17.01
CA LEU A 80 4.27 -6.34 15.83
C LEU A 80 3.50 -5.92 14.56
N ASP A 81 2.34 -5.27 14.66
CA ASP A 81 1.53 -4.91 13.49
C ASP A 81 2.27 -4.00 12.49
N PRO A 82 3.04 -2.97 12.92
CA PRO A 82 3.87 -2.19 12.01
C PRO A 82 4.94 -3.04 11.31
N TYR A 83 5.50 -4.03 11.98
CA TYR A 83 6.52 -4.92 11.42
C TYR A 83 5.90 -5.94 10.47
N VAL A 84 4.73 -6.48 10.79
CA VAL A 84 3.95 -7.36 9.91
C VAL A 84 3.53 -6.61 8.65
N LYS A 85 3.07 -5.35 8.74
CA LYS A 85 2.77 -4.51 7.58
C LYS A 85 4.00 -4.26 6.72
N LYS A 86 5.15 -3.93 7.32
CA LYS A 86 6.43 -3.80 6.60
C LYS A 86 6.85 -5.11 5.93
N LEU A 87 6.65 -6.25 6.60
CA LEU A 87 6.95 -7.57 6.05
C LEU A 87 6.05 -7.92 4.86
N ILE A 88 4.75 -7.60 4.93
CA ILE A 88 3.79 -7.78 3.82
C ILE A 88 4.16 -6.86 2.64
N ALA A 89 4.52 -5.60 2.89
CA ALA A 89 4.98 -4.69 1.85
C ALA A 89 6.28 -5.18 1.20
N CYS A 90 7.24 -5.66 2.01
CA CYS A 90 8.49 -6.24 1.53
C CYS A 90 8.23 -7.50 0.69
N LYS A 91 7.34 -8.39 1.13
CA LYS A 91 6.90 -9.56 0.38
C LYS A 91 6.35 -9.15 -1.00
N HIS A 92 5.46 -8.17 -1.07
CA HIS A 92 4.94 -7.69 -2.35
C HIS A 92 6.03 -7.13 -3.26
N LYS A 93 6.96 -6.32 -2.72
CA LYS A 93 8.12 -5.82 -3.48
C LYS A 93 8.97 -6.96 -4.04
N VAL A 94 9.27 -7.97 -3.22
CA VAL A 94 10.02 -9.16 -3.64
C VAL A 94 9.26 -9.93 -4.72
N THR A 95 7.94 -10.08 -4.61
CA THR A 95 7.12 -10.71 -5.64
C THR A 95 7.16 -9.95 -6.97
N VAL A 96 7.08 -8.62 -6.96
CA VAL A 96 7.21 -7.80 -8.17
C VAL A 96 8.60 -7.95 -8.77
N VAL A 97 9.66 -7.87 -7.97
CA VAL A 97 11.03 -8.08 -8.43
C VAL A 97 11.20 -9.46 -9.04
N LEU A 98 10.66 -10.51 -8.41
CA LEU A 98 10.65 -11.87 -8.95
C LEU A 98 9.92 -11.95 -10.29
N ASN A 99 8.78 -11.28 -10.44
CA ASN A 99 8.04 -11.25 -11.69
C ASN A 99 8.81 -10.50 -12.80
N VAL A 100 9.48 -9.40 -12.46
CA VAL A 100 10.34 -8.65 -13.41
C VAL A 100 11.56 -9.47 -13.79
N LEU A 101 12.18 -10.17 -12.84
CA LEU A 101 13.28 -11.08 -13.09
C LEU A 101 12.85 -12.26 -13.95
N GLN A 102 11.69 -12.86 -13.68
CA GLN A 102 11.12 -13.92 -14.49
C GLN A 102 10.84 -13.45 -15.90
N ALA A 103 10.20 -12.29 -16.08
CA ALA A 103 9.96 -11.70 -17.39
C ALA A 103 11.26 -11.36 -18.12
N SER A 104 12.30 -10.92 -17.40
CA SER A 104 13.61 -10.64 -17.97
C SER A 104 14.36 -11.93 -18.32
N GLN A 105 14.21 -12.98 -17.52
CA GLN A 105 14.77 -14.31 -17.78
C GLN A 105 14.07 -14.97 -18.97
N ASP A 106 12.75 -14.82 -19.09
CA ASP A 106 11.97 -15.30 -20.23
C ASP A 106 12.38 -14.57 -21.50
N ARG A 107 12.52 -13.23 -21.46
CA ARG A 107 13.09 -12.44 -22.56
C ARG A 107 14.51 -12.85 -22.90
N LEU A 108 15.36 -13.16 -21.91
CA LEU A 108 16.73 -13.59 -22.13
C LEU A 108 16.78 -15.00 -22.72
N ASN A 109 15.89 -15.90 -22.29
CA ASN A 109 15.71 -17.21 -22.87
C ASN A 109 15.18 -17.10 -24.31
N GLU A 110 14.29 -16.15 -24.57
CA GLU A 110 13.79 -15.83 -25.89
C GLU A 110 14.90 -15.28 -26.79
N ILE A 111 15.71 -14.34 -26.30
CA ILE A 111 16.90 -13.83 -27.01
C ILE A 111 17.91 -14.96 -27.25
N ARG A 112 18.18 -15.83 -26.28
CA ARG A 112 19.03 -17.03 -26.47
C ARG A 112 18.45 -17.98 -27.51
N ARG A 113 17.12 -18.15 -27.52
CA ARG A 113 16.39 -18.90 -28.54
C ARG A 113 16.45 -18.20 -29.89
N MET A 114 16.40 -16.88 -29.95
CA MET A 114 16.53 -16.06 -31.16
C MET A 114 17.94 -16.16 -31.70
N ILE A 115 19.00 -16.04 -30.91
CA ILE A 115 20.39 -16.22 -31.35
C ILE A 115 20.63 -17.66 -31.84
N SER A 116 20.05 -18.66 -31.16
CA SER A 116 20.13 -20.07 -31.59
C SER A 116 19.30 -20.33 -32.85
N LYS A 117 18.16 -19.65 -33.00
CA LYS A 117 17.35 -19.63 -34.21
C LYS A 117 18.06 -18.87 -35.32
N GLU A 118 18.73 -17.76 -35.10
CA GLU A 118 19.39 -16.92 -36.11
C GLU A 118 20.62 -17.63 -36.70
N LYS A 119 21.28 -18.50 -35.91
CA LYS A 119 22.22 -19.52 -36.42
C LYS A 119 21.56 -20.57 -37.34
N GLY A 120 20.27 -20.85 -37.18
CA GLY A 120 19.49 -21.80 -38.01
C GLY A 120 18.54 -21.17 -39.04
N VAL A 121 18.22 -19.87 -38.95
CA VAL A 121 17.15 -19.13 -39.66
C VAL A 121 17.71 -18.24 -40.78
N ARG A 122 19.02 -18.33 -41.07
CA ARG A 122 19.49 -18.16 -42.46
C ARG A 122 18.79 -19.11 -43.45
N ILE A 123 17.95 -20.04 -42.99
CA ILE A 123 17.29 -21.07 -43.80
C ILE A 123 15.74 -20.92 -43.90
N ALA A 124 14.99 -20.26 -43.01
CA ALA A 124 13.52 -20.25 -43.17
C ALA A 124 12.77 -19.16 -42.39
N ILE A 125 11.78 -18.56 -43.06
CA ILE A 125 11.12 -17.27 -42.82
C ILE A 125 9.90 -17.36 -41.86
N GLN A 126 9.63 -16.25 -41.12
CA GLN A 126 8.38 -15.72 -40.51
C GLN A 126 7.70 -16.37 -39.27
N GLN A 127 7.60 -15.60 -38.17
CA GLN A 127 6.36 -15.19 -37.44
C GLN A 127 6.71 -14.25 -36.24
N GLU A 128 6.00 -13.10 -36.10
CA GLU A 128 6.24 -11.96 -35.16
C GLU A 128 5.37 -11.98 -33.88
N PRO A 129 5.82 -11.33 -32.77
CA PRO A 129 5.02 -11.09 -31.56
C PRO A 129 4.00 -9.94 -31.73
N ALA A 130 2.96 -9.91 -30.89
CA ALA A 130 1.83 -8.98 -31.00
C ALA A 130 2.18 -7.51 -30.69
N PRO A 131 1.60 -6.51 -31.42
CA PRO A 131 1.87 -5.09 -31.21
C PRO A 131 1.31 -4.54 -29.88
N GLU A 132 1.87 -3.42 -29.42
CA GLU A 132 1.39 -2.67 -28.24
C GLU A 132 0.03 -1.99 -28.54
N PRO A 133 -0.90 -1.88 -27.57
CA PRO A 133 -2.27 -1.42 -27.84
C PRO A 133 -2.40 -0.01 -28.42
N GLU A 134 -1.47 0.90 -28.12
CA GLU A 134 -1.41 2.25 -28.67
C GLU A 134 -1.05 2.21 -30.16
N GLN A 135 -0.12 1.33 -30.55
CA GLN A 135 0.22 1.11 -31.96
C GLN A 135 -0.98 0.55 -32.71
N ASP A 136 -1.67 -0.44 -32.14
CA ASP A 136 -2.88 -1.02 -32.75
C ASP A 136 -4.01 0.01 -32.88
N ALA A 137 -4.16 0.91 -31.89
CA ALA A 137 -5.17 1.96 -31.96
C ALA A 137 -4.87 2.94 -33.10
N LEU A 138 -3.60 3.36 -33.24
CA LEU A 138 -3.17 4.23 -34.34
C LEU A 138 -3.28 3.53 -35.69
N GLU A 139 -2.97 2.25 -35.76
CA GLU A 139 -3.15 1.44 -36.97
C GLU A 139 -4.63 1.32 -37.36
N LYS A 140 -5.51 1.08 -36.38
CA LYS A 140 -6.95 1.02 -36.61
C LYS A 140 -7.54 2.35 -37.08
N ASP A 141 -7.02 3.47 -36.59
CA ASP A 141 -7.47 4.81 -36.97
C ASP A 141 -6.64 5.43 -38.13
N LEU A 142 -5.79 4.62 -38.77
CA LEU A 142 -4.83 5.07 -39.77
C LEU A 142 -5.49 5.72 -40.99
N ASP A 143 -6.61 5.17 -41.47
CA ASP A 143 -7.33 5.71 -42.63
C ASP A 143 -7.92 7.09 -42.33
N HIS A 144 -8.45 7.28 -41.12
CA HIS A 144 -8.94 8.57 -40.65
C HIS A 144 -7.80 9.60 -40.55
N LEU A 145 -6.67 9.19 -39.97
CA LEU A 145 -5.50 10.04 -39.84
C LEU A 145 -4.88 10.40 -41.21
N LYS A 146 -4.83 9.46 -42.16
CA LYS A 146 -4.40 9.72 -43.54
C LYS A 146 -5.30 10.73 -44.25
N ALA A 147 -6.63 10.62 -44.08
CA ALA A 147 -7.56 11.60 -44.63
C ALA A 147 -7.37 12.99 -44.02
N LYS A 148 -6.95 13.08 -42.75
CA LYS A 148 -6.66 14.34 -42.07
C LYS A 148 -5.33 14.98 -42.51
N ASN A 149 -4.35 14.16 -42.90
CA ASN A 149 -3.00 14.58 -43.29
C ASN A 149 -2.36 15.54 -42.26
N PRO A 150 -2.09 15.05 -41.02
CA PRO A 150 -1.65 15.89 -39.91
C PRO A 150 -0.30 16.55 -40.19
N THR A 151 -0.15 17.80 -39.76
CA THR A 151 1.10 18.57 -39.93
C THR A 151 1.97 18.48 -38.67
N PHE A 152 1.35 18.52 -37.48
CA PHE A 152 2.07 18.46 -36.21
C PHE A 152 1.53 17.33 -35.31
N CYS A 153 2.42 16.46 -34.85
CA CYS A 153 2.11 15.39 -33.90
C CYS A 153 2.96 15.55 -32.63
N LEU A 154 2.32 15.42 -31.46
CA LEU A 154 2.98 15.39 -30.16
C LEU A 154 2.73 14.06 -29.47
N GLU A 155 3.80 13.40 -29.01
CA GLU A 155 3.71 12.38 -27.96
C GLU A 155 4.16 12.95 -26.61
N VAL A 156 3.35 12.74 -25.57
CA VAL A 156 3.72 13.08 -24.18
C VAL A 156 4.13 11.81 -23.44
N GLY A 157 5.23 11.87 -22.69
CA GLY A 157 5.79 10.72 -21.98
C GLY A 157 6.33 9.65 -22.93
N SER A 158 7.17 10.02 -23.89
CA SER A 158 7.52 9.13 -25.00
C SER A 158 8.36 7.91 -24.62
N GLY A 159 9.05 7.92 -23.47
CA GLY A 159 9.82 6.76 -23.02
C GLY A 159 10.87 6.32 -24.04
N SER A 160 10.64 5.18 -24.69
CA SER A 160 11.51 4.63 -25.75
C SER A 160 11.38 5.36 -27.10
N GLY A 161 10.32 6.13 -27.30
CA GLY A 161 9.97 6.83 -28.54
C GLY A 161 9.43 5.93 -29.65
N VAL A 162 9.05 4.69 -29.34
CA VAL A 162 8.57 3.71 -30.32
C VAL A 162 7.26 4.16 -30.98
N ILE A 163 6.32 4.75 -30.23
CA ILE A 163 5.02 5.15 -30.76
C ILE A 163 5.15 6.36 -31.68
N ILE A 164 5.77 7.45 -31.24
CA ILE A 164 5.97 8.63 -32.11
C ILE A 164 6.84 8.32 -33.33
N THR A 165 7.82 7.42 -33.19
CA THR A 165 8.64 6.99 -34.33
C THR A 165 7.81 6.21 -35.32
N ALA A 166 7.01 5.23 -34.87
CA ALA A 166 6.10 4.49 -35.76
C ALA A 166 5.09 5.42 -36.45
N PHE A 167 4.55 6.39 -35.72
CA PHE A 167 3.70 7.43 -36.31
C PHE A 167 4.44 8.22 -37.40
N GLY A 168 5.66 8.70 -37.13
CA GLY A 168 6.46 9.43 -38.12
C GLY A 168 6.85 8.60 -39.35
N MET A 169 7.01 7.27 -39.21
CA MET A 169 7.18 6.36 -40.35
C MET A 169 5.91 6.30 -41.22
N ALA A 170 4.73 6.26 -40.59
CA ALA A 170 3.45 6.24 -41.30
C ALA A 170 3.10 7.60 -41.94
N PHE A 171 3.61 8.69 -41.37
CA PHE A 171 3.36 10.07 -41.84
C PHE A 171 4.67 10.87 -42.08
N PRO A 172 5.42 10.59 -43.15
CA PRO A 172 6.74 11.21 -43.40
C PRO A 172 6.74 12.73 -43.58
N LYS A 173 5.56 13.35 -43.77
CA LYS A 173 5.39 14.80 -43.90
C LYS A 173 4.99 15.49 -42.59
N THR A 174 4.71 14.73 -41.54
CA THR A 174 4.30 15.26 -40.25
C THR A 174 5.53 15.62 -39.41
N PHE A 175 5.54 16.82 -38.86
CA PHE A 175 6.52 17.22 -37.87
C PHE A 175 6.19 16.57 -36.53
N CYS A 176 7.00 15.59 -36.14
CA CYS A 176 6.82 14.85 -34.91
C CYS A 176 7.67 15.44 -33.79
N VAL A 177 7.04 15.68 -32.65
CA VAL A 177 7.70 16.13 -31.42
C VAL A 177 7.32 15.18 -30.29
N SER A 178 8.26 14.91 -29.39
CA SER A 178 7.97 14.21 -28.15
C SER A 178 8.45 14.96 -26.92
N THR A 179 7.82 14.65 -25.80
CA THR A 179 8.21 15.17 -24.49
C THR A 179 8.32 14.05 -23.50
N ASP A 180 9.27 14.17 -22.58
CA ASP A 180 9.36 13.30 -21.42
C ASP A 180 9.98 14.09 -20.25
N ILE A 181 9.59 13.78 -19.01
CA ILE A 181 10.20 14.40 -17.84
C ILE A 181 11.61 13.83 -17.60
N ASN A 182 11.87 12.61 -18.06
CA ASN A 182 13.15 11.94 -17.94
C ASN A 182 14.04 12.24 -19.16
N PHE A 183 15.13 12.98 -18.95
CA PHE A 183 16.07 13.32 -20.01
C PHE A 183 16.61 12.09 -20.77
N LYS A 184 16.84 10.96 -20.08
CA LYS A 184 17.29 9.72 -20.74
C LYS A 184 16.25 9.14 -21.69
N ALA A 185 14.96 9.31 -21.38
CA ALA A 185 13.88 8.91 -22.29
C ALA A 185 13.86 9.79 -23.56
N CYS A 186 14.16 11.08 -23.43
CA CYS A 186 14.33 11.95 -24.60
C CYS A 186 15.51 11.52 -25.48
N GLU A 187 16.66 11.18 -24.87
CA GLU A 187 17.81 10.64 -25.61
C GLU A 187 17.47 9.33 -26.33
N MET A 188 16.79 8.41 -25.64
CA MET A 188 16.32 7.15 -26.22
C MET A 188 15.34 7.37 -27.36
N SER A 189 14.38 8.28 -27.20
CA SER A 189 13.40 8.60 -28.24
C SER A 189 14.09 9.15 -29.51
N LYS A 190 15.09 10.04 -29.34
CA LYS A 190 15.90 10.56 -30.46
C LYS A 190 16.74 9.46 -31.12
N ALA A 191 17.33 8.55 -30.33
CA ALA A 191 18.09 7.42 -30.87
C ALA A 191 17.20 6.46 -31.68
N THR A 192 16.00 6.14 -31.17
CA THR A 192 14.99 5.32 -31.86
C THR A 192 14.59 5.96 -33.19
N SER A 193 14.35 7.27 -33.23
CA SER A 193 13.96 7.95 -34.46
C SER A 193 15.07 7.97 -35.50
N ILE A 194 16.32 8.23 -35.08
CA ILE A 194 17.50 8.21 -35.97
C ILE A 194 17.68 6.82 -36.59
N HIS A 195 17.58 5.76 -35.78
CA HIS A 195 17.70 4.39 -36.26
C HIS A 195 16.64 4.02 -37.31
N ASN A 196 15.45 4.63 -37.22
CA ASN A 196 14.33 4.37 -38.13
C ASN A 196 14.17 5.45 -39.23
N ASN A 197 15.14 6.35 -39.38
CA ASN A 197 15.12 7.45 -40.37
C ASN A 197 13.89 8.37 -40.27
N VAL A 198 13.42 8.63 -39.05
CA VAL A 198 12.29 9.53 -38.76
C VAL A 198 12.79 10.85 -38.20
N GLN A 199 12.26 11.96 -38.72
CA GLN A 199 12.47 13.28 -38.13
C GLN A 199 11.59 13.43 -36.89
N LEU A 200 12.23 13.45 -35.73
CA LEU A 200 11.62 13.63 -34.42
C LEU A 200 12.49 14.55 -33.59
N ASP A 201 11.89 15.56 -32.97
CA ASP A 201 12.53 16.30 -31.89
C ASP A 201 11.96 15.87 -30.54
N SER A 202 12.83 15.70 -29.54
CA SER A 202 12.45 15.29 -28.20
C SER A 202 12.91 16.32 -27.18
N VAL A 203 12.02 16.71 -26.27
CA VAL A 203 12.25 17.79 -25.30
C VAL A 203 12.02 17.28 -23.89
N ALA A 204 13.02 17.44 -23.03
CA ALA A 204 12.87 17.15 -21.60
C ALA A 204 11.96 18.20 -20.96
N MET A 205 10.72 17.84 -20.66
CA MET A 205 9.67 18.76 -20.24
C MET A 205 8.57 18.05 -19.43
N ASP A 206 7.99 18.78 -18.48
CA ASP A 206 6.79 18.35 -17.77
C ASP A 206 5.55 18.55 -18.67
N LEU A 207 5.02 17.44 -19.17
CA LEU A 207 3.88 17.39 -20.08
C LEU A 207 4.11 18.27 -21.33
N ALA A 208 3.22 19.23 -21.61
CA ALA A 208 3.28 20.12 -22.78
C ALA A 208 3.31 21.60 -22.40
N CYS A 209 3.87 21.94 -21.23
CA CYS A 209 3.71 23.26 -20.61
C CYS A 209 4.16 24.42 -21.52
N ASN A 210 5.28 24.28 -22.24
CA ASN A 210 5.92 25.39 -22.96
C ASN A 210 5.61 25.47 -24.47
N PHE A 211 4.74 24.61 -25.01
CA PHE A 211 4.32 24.74 -26.40
C PHE A 211 3.30 25.86 -26.60
N VAL A 212 3.29 26.46 -27.78
CA VAL A 212 2.25 27.41 -28.20
C VAL A 212 0.88 26.74 -28.26
N ASN A 213 -0.17 27.54 -28.11
CA ASN A 213 -1.53 27.01 -28.12
C ASN A 213 -1.97 26.57 -29.53
N HIS A 214 -2.88 25.59 -29.57
CA HIS A 214 -3.54 25.11 -30.78
C HIS A 214 -2.59 24.64 -31.89
N MET A 215 -1.48 24.02 -31.50
CA MET A 215 -0.42 23.63 -32.42
C MET A 215 -0.62 22.23 -33.01
N PHE A 216 -1.09 21.28 -32.20
CA PHE A 216 -0.98 19.87 -32.54
C PHE A 216 -2.26 19.32 -33.18
N ASP A 217 -2.12 18.76 -34.38
CA ASP A 217 -3.20 18.03 -35.07
C ASP A 217 -3.49 16.70 -34.39
N VAL A 218 -2.45 16.07 -33.84
CA VAL A 218 -2.51 14.79 -33.14
C VAL A 218 -1.73 14.91 -31.85
N ILE A 219 -2.35 14.54 -30.74
CA ILE A 219 -1.68 14.36 -29.45
C ILE A 219 -1.84 12.89 -29.05
N ILE A 220 -0.77 12.26 -28.60
CA ILE A 220 -0.75 10.89 -28.09
C ILE A 220 -0.22 10.94 -26.66
N PHE A 221 -0.89 10.25 -25.74
CA PHE A 221 -0.41 10.12 -24.37
C PHE A 221 -0.61 8.71 -23.83
N ASN A 222 0.50 8.08 -23.47
CA ASN A 222 0.53 6.89 -22.63
C ASN A 222 1.00 7.29 -21.22
N PRO A 223 0.08 7.65 -20.30
CA PRO A 223 0.45 8.19 -19.00
C PRO A 223 1.00 7.12 -18.05
N PRO A 224 1.65 7.51 -16.94
CA PRO A 224 1.75 6.62 -15.78
C PRO A 224 0.36 6.37 -15.19
N TYR A 225 -0.19 5.18 -15.45
CA TYR A 225 -1.58 4.84 -15.12
C TYR A 225 -1.76 3.93 -13.90
N VAL A 226 -0.68 3.50 -13.24
CA VAL A 226 -0.77 2.59 -12.08
C VAL A 226 -1.20 3.37 -10.84
N VAL A 227 -2.18 2.82 -10.11
CA VAL A 227 -2.64 3.39 -8.84
C VAL A 227 -1.55 3.27 -7.79
N THR A 228 -1.10 4.40 -7.28
CA THR A 228 -0.06 4.49 -6.23
C THR A 228 -0.47 5.52 -5.18
N ASP A 229 0.25 5.57 -4.06
CA ASP A 229 0.14 6.72 -3.16
C ASP A 229 0.60 8.00 -3.89
N SER A 230 -0.04 9.14 -3.60
CA SER A 230 0.30 10.43 -4.24
C SER A 230 1.76 10.83 -4.03
N ASN A 231 2.37 10.40 -2.92
CA ASN A 231 3.79 10.67 -2.62
C ASN A 231 4.76 9.97 -3.58
N GLU A 232 4.31 8.94 -4.31
CA GLU A 232 5.11 8.24 -5.32
C GLU A 232 4.96 8.86 -6.71
N CYS A 233 4.00 9.78 -6.89
CA CYS A 233 3.76 10.48 -8.14
C CYS A 233 4.72 11.68 -8.29
N GLY A 234 5.29 11.88 -9.49
CA GLY A 234 6.13 13.05 -9.80
C GLY A 234 7.62 12.92 -9.48
N ALA A 235 8.10 11.74 -9.06
CA ALA A 235 9.53 11.45 -9.03
C ALA A 235 10.11 11.43 -10.45
N SER A 236 11.34 11.92 -10.66
CA SER A 236 11.98 12.03 -11.98
C SER A 236 12.77 10.77 -12.41
N ASP A 237 12.65 9.67 -11.67
CA ASP A 237 13.33 8.40 -11.96
C ASP A 237 12.38 7.41 -12.66
N ILE A 238 12.76 6.14 -12.82
CA ILE A 238 11.94 5.08 -13.47
C ILE A 238 10.50 4.97 -12.92
N THR A 239 10.27 5.40 -11.69
CA THR A 239 8.94 5.47 -11.07
C THR A 239 7.97 6.40 -11.80
N ALA A 240 8.49 7.42 -12.50
CA ALA A 240 7.72 8.33 -13.34
C ALA A 240 6.95 7.61 -14.45
N SER A 241 7.44 6.45 -14.88
CA SER A 241 6.86 5.68 -15.98
C SER A 241 5.59 4.92 -15.60
N TRP A 242 5.30 4.74 -14.31
CA TRP A 242 4.09 4.02 -13.89
C TRP A 242 3.27 4.71 -12.79
N ALA A 243 3.87 5.51 -11.90
CA ALA A 243 3.20 6.02 -10.71
C ALA A 243 2.19 7.14 -11.03
N GLY A 244 0.92 6.76 -11.16
CA GLY A 244 -0.19 7.66 -11.52
C GLY A 244 -0.91 8.30 -10.33
N GLY A 245 -0.51 8.00 -9.09
CA GLY A 245 -1.13 8.54 -7.89
C GLY A 245 -2.55 8.02 -7.65
N LEU A 246 -3.39 8.83 -7.01
CA LEU A 246 -4.76 8.45 -6.68
C LEU A 246 -5.55 8.12 -7.94
N LYS A 247 -6.17 6.93 -7.95
CA LYS A 247 -6.89 6.37 -9.12
C LYS A 247 -6.01 6.22 -10.39
N GLY A 248 -4.69 6.36 -10.28
CA GLY A 248 -3.75 6.30 -11.40
C GLY A 248 -3.94 7.42 -12.42
N ARG A 249 -4.41 8.60 -12.00
CA ARG A 249 -4.80 9.69 -12.90
C ARG A 249 -4.26 11.07 -12.56
N GLU A 250 -3.44 11.25 -11.52
CA GLU A 250 -2.98 12.60 -11.15
C GLU A 250 -2.23 13.30 -12.30
N VAL A 251 -1.37 12.56 -13.01
CA VAL A 251 -0.67 13.07 -14.20
C VAL A 251 -1.62 13.24 -15.38
N THR A 252 -2.51 12.28 -15.59
CA THR A 252 -3.54 12.32 -16.64
C THR A 252 -4.42 13.55 -16.50
N ASP A 253 -5.01 13.79 -15.32
CA ASP A 253 -5.93 14.89 -15.04
C ASP A 253 -5.25 16.26 -15.24
N ARG A 254 -3.98 16.39 -14.84
CA ARG A 254 -3.17 17.58 -15.14
C ARG A 254 -3.06 17.82 -16.65
N PHE A 255 -2.84 16.78 -17.44
CA PHE A 255 -2.72 16.91 -18.88
C PHE A 255 -4.07 17.16 -19.57
N LEU A 256 -5.15 16.53 -19.12
CA LEU A 256 -6.52 16.76 -19.64
C LEU A 256 -6.90 18.25 -19.58
N ALA A 257 -6.51 18.95 -18.52
CA ALA A 257 -6.73 20.39 -18.39
C ALA A 257 -5.94 21.24 -19.41
N MET A 258 -4.87 20.71 -20.00
CA MET A 258 -4.08 21.39 -21.04
C MET A 258 -4.62 21.14 -22.45
N ILE A 259 -5.25 20.00 -22.71
CA ILE A 259 -5.71 19.59 -24.06
C ILE A 259 -6.49 20.67 -24.80
N PRO A 260 -7.48 21.38 -24.20
CA PRO A 260 -8.25 22.40 -24.91
C PRO A 260 -7.40 23.53 -25.50
N LYS A 261 -6.25 23.82 -24.87
CA LYS A 261 -5.31 24.86 -25.34
C LYS A 261 -4.22 24.31 -26.24
N LYS A 262 -3.91 23.02 -26.22
CA LYS A 262 -2.80 22.44 -26.99
C LYS A 262 -3.23 21.88 -28.33
N LEU A 263 -4.45 21.35 -28.41
CA LEU A 263 -4.97 20.73 -29.62
C LEU A 263 -5.40 21.80 -30.65
N ALA A 264 -4.98 21.60 -31.89
CA ALA A 264 -5.38 22.43 -33.04
C ALA A 264 -6.88 22.26 -33.35
N PRO A 265 -7.49 23.17 -34.11
CA PRO A 265 -8.84 22.97 -34.64
C PRO A 265 -8.94 21.65 -35.42
N ASN A 266 -9.99 20.87 -35.13
CA ASN A 266 -10.20 19.51 -35.64
C ASN A 266 -9.11 18.50 -35.23
N GLY A 267 -8.21 18.83 -34.30
CA GLY A 267 -7.20 17.89 -33.84
C GLY A 267 -7.82 16.73 -33.05
N VAL A 268 -7.05 15.66 -32.93
CA VAL A 268 -7.44 14.44 -32.23
C VAL A 268 -6.45 14.11 -31.11
N PHE A 269 -6.98 13.65 -29.98
CA PHE A 269 -6.17 13.26 -28.83
C PHE A 269 -6.41 11.79 -28.49
N TYR A 270 -5.34 10.99 -28.48
CA TYR A 270 -5.35 9.59 -28.08
C TYR A 270 -4.78 9.43 -26.67
N LEU A 271 -5.51 8.71 -25.82
CA LEU A 271 -5.14 8.47 -24.43
C LEU A 271 -5.29 6.98 -24.11
N LEU A 272 -4.21 6.35 -23.64
CA LEU A 272 -4.29 5.04 -23.02
C LEU A 272 -4.84 5.16 -21.58
N LEU A 273 -5.76 4.27 -21.22
CA LEU A 273 -6.23 4.06 -19.86
C LEU A 273 -6.34 2.56 -19.54
N ILE A 274 -6.34 2.22 -18.26
CA ILE A 274 -6.85 0.96 -17.73
C ILE A 274 -8.19 1.16 -17.03
N GLU A 275 -8.93 0.09 -16.77
CA GLU A 275 -10.22 0.14 -16.05
C GLU A 275 -10.12 0.82 -14.67
N ASP A 276 -9.02 0.62 -13.94
CA ASP A 276 -8.76 1.28 -12.65
C ASP A 276 -8.66 2.80 -12.78
N ASN A 277 -8.39 3.31 -13.99
CA ASN A 277 -8.43 4.73 -14.29
C ASN A 277 -9.86 5.25 -14.55
N ILE A 278 -10.90 4.48 -14.23
CA ILE A 278 -12.32 4.89 -14.28
C ILE A 278 -12.62 5.71 -15.56
N PRO A 279 -12.48 5.12 -16.78
CA PRO A 279 -12.50 5.87 -18.03
C PRO A 279 -13.72 6.76 -18.25
N ASN A 280 -14.87 6.37 -17.69
CA ASN A 280 -16.10 7.16 -17.73
C ASN A 280 -15.93 8.55 -17.07
N GLU A 281 -15.16 8.67 -15.98
CA GLU A 281 -14.85 9.97 -15.38
C GLU A 281 -13.98 10.82 -16.31
N VAL A 282 -12.99 10.21 -16.98
CA VAL A 282 -12.14 10.90 -17.96
C VAL A 282 -12.95 11.43 -19.14
N VAL A 283 -13.88 10.62 -19.65
CA VAL A 283 -14.83 11.03 -20.70
C VAL A 283 -15.69 12.22 -20.23
N GLN A 284 -16.19 12.18 -18.99
CA GLN A 284 -16.98 13.28 -18.44
C GLN A 284 -16.15 14.57 -18.29
N ILE A 285 -14.89 14.47 -17.86
CA ILE A 285 -13.98 15.62 -17.77
C ILE A 285 -13.80 16.27 -19.14
N MET A 286 -13.47 15.47 -20.17
CA MET A 286 -13.25 15.98 -21.52
C MET A 286 -14.53 16.51 -22.17
N SER A 287 -15.68 15.90 -21.88
CA SER A 287 -16.99 16.39 -22.34
C SER A 287 -17.32 17.79 -21.81
N ARG A 288 -16.91 18.13 -20.59
CA ARG A 288 -17.05 19.50 -20.03
C ARG A 288 -16.23 20.54 -20.79
N TYR A 289 -15.14 20.12 -21.44
CA TYR A 289 -14.36 20.95 -22.34
C TYR A 289 -14.88 20.96 -23.79
N GLY A 290 -16.00 20.29 -24.06
CA GLY A 290 -16.64 20.25 -25.39
C GLY A 290 -16.16 19.11 -26.29
N PHE A 291 -15.39 18.15 -25.78
CA PHE A 291 -14.89 17.03 -26.57
C PHE A 291 -15.89 15.87 -26.59
N LYS A 292 -16.04 15.26 -27.75
CA LYS A 292 -16.60 13.93 -27.94
C LYS A 292 -15.50 12.89 -27.72
N SER A 293 -15.91 11.66 -27.44
CA SER A 293 -14.99 10.55 -27.20
C SER A 293 -15.43 9.28 -27.91
N GLU A 294 -14.47 8.49 -28.36
CA GLU A 294 -14.68 7.16 -28.92
C GLU A 294 -13.63 6.19 -28.36
N THR A 295 -14.02 4.95 -28.05
CA THR A 295 -13.07 3.89 -27.72
C THR A 295 -12.55 3.26 -29.00
N VAL A 296 -11.29 3.53 -29.35
CA VAL A 296 -10.66 3.00 -30.58
C VAL A 296 -10.38 1.52 -30.43
N ILE A 297 -9.74 1.13 -29.33
CA ILE A 297 -9.44 -0.25 -29.01
C ILE A 297 -9.70 -0.53 -27.53
N LYS A 298 -10.08 -1.77 -27.24
CA LYS A 298 -10.16 -2.33 -25.90
C LYS A 298 -9.57 -3.73 -25.93
N ARG A 299 -8.52 -3.97 -25.16
CA ARG A 299 -7.81 -5.25 -25.13
C ARG A 299 -7.50 -5.65 -23.70
N ARG A 300 -7.63 -6.94 -23.40
CA ARG A 300 -7.11 -7.51 -22.16
C ARG A 300 -5.67 -7.97 -22.40
N VAL A 301 -4.73 -7.41 -21.64
CA VAL A 301 -3.32 -7.78 -21.64
C VAL A 301 -3.00 -8.30 -20.24
N LYS A 302 -2.76 -9.62 -20.12
CA LYS A 302 -2.62 -10.31 -18.82
C LYS A 302 -3.84 -10.04 -17.91
N ASN A 303 -3.61 -9.40 -16.76
CA ASN A 303 -4.63 -9.08 -15.75
C ASN A 303 -5.17 -7.65 -15.90
N GLU A 304 -4.68 -6.88 -16.87
CA GLU A 304 -5.11 -5.50 -17.10
C GLU A 304 -6.01 -5.41 -18.33
N GLN A 305 -7.04 -4.59 -18.23
CA GLN A 305 -7.90 -4.25 -19.35
C GLN A 305 -7.55 -2.84 -19.79
N GLN A 306 -6.81 -2.77 -20.89
CA GLN A 306 -6.32 -1.54 -21.50
C GLN A 306 -7.28 -1.08 -22.59
N LEU A 307 -7.43 0.23 -22.70
CA LEU A 307 -8.26 0.87 -23.71
C LEU A 307 -7.57 2.14 -24.21
N VAL A 308 -7.75 2.43 -25.49
CA VAL A 308 -7.34 3.73 -26.07
C VAL A 308 -8.59 4.51 -26.40
N LEU A 309 -8.74 5.66 -25.74
CA LEU A 309 -9.77 6.64 -26.02
C LEU A 309 -9.25 7.67 -27.01
N LYS A 310 -10.08 8.02 -27.99
CA LYS A 310 -9.89 9.13 -28.92
C LYS A 310 -10.84 10.26 -28.53
N PHE A 311 -10.32 11.46 -28.39
CA PHE A 311 -11.08 12.68 -28.14
C PHE A 311 -10.97 13.63 -29.33
N TYR A 312 -12.09 14.26 -29.69
CA TYR A 312 -12.21 15.21 -30.82
C TYR A 312 -13.38 16.16 -30.59
N MET A 313 -13.43 17.29 -31.30
CA MET A 313 -14.56 18.24 -31.25
C MET A 313 -15.61 17.93 -32.35
#